data_AF-B0XBR0-F1
#
_entry.id   AF-B0XBR0-F1
#
_cell.length_a   1.000
_cell.length_b   1.000
_cell.length_c   1.000
_cell.angle_alpha   90.00
_cell.angle_beta   90.00
_cell.angle_gamma   90.00
#
_symmetry.space_group_name_H-M   'P 1'
#
loop_
_entity.id
_entity.type
_entity.pdbx_description
1 polymer ?
#
loop_
_entity_poly.entity_id
_entity_poly.type
_entity_poly.pdbx_seq_one_letter_code
_entity_poly.pdbx_strand_id
1 'polypeptide(L)'
;MSSEVKTYSLAEIKAHNTNKSSWIVIHNNIYDVTEFLNEHPGGEEVLLEQAGKEATEAFEDVGHSTDAREMMKKFKVGELIESERKQVPVKKEPDWSTEQKDENSLKSWIVPLILGLLATIIYRFYFTQ
;
A
#
# COMPACT_ATOMS: atom_id res chain seq x y z
N MET A 1 -20.86 -10.86 8.45
CA MET A 1 -20.37 -12.21 8.74
C MET A 1 -18.92 -12.06 9.15
N SER A 2 -18.61 -12.07 10.45
CA SER A 2 -17.25 -11.92 10.94
C SER A 2 -16.49 -13.21 10.66
N SER A 3 -15.81 -13.27 9.52
CA SER A 3 -14.87 -14.35 9.22
C SER A 3 -13.81 -14.34 10.31
N GLU A 4 -13.77 -15.38 11.14
CA GLU A 4 -12.76 -15.52 12.19
C GLU A 4 -11.39 -15.60 11.53
N VAL A 5 -10.62 -14.50 11.60
CA VAL A 5 -9.31 -14.42 10.97
C VAL A 5 -8.32 -15.19 11.83
N LYS A 6 -7.83 -16.32 11.32
CA LYS A 6 -6.78 -17.09 11.97
C LYS A 6 -5.49 -16.26 12.00
N THR A 7 -4.84 -16.26 13.14
CA THR A 7 -3.55 -15.59 13.32
C THR A 7 -2.43 -16.61 13.48
N TYR A 8 -1.27 -16.32 12.89
CA TYR A 8 -0.10 -17.20 12.96
C TYR A 8 1.16 -16.40 13.26
N SER A 9 2.12 -17.04 13.92
CA SER A 9 3.45 -16.49 14.16
C SER A 9 4.40 -16.68 12.98
N LEU A 10 5.44 -15.85 12.89
CA LEU A 10 6.52 -16.02 11.90
C LEU A 10 7.23 -17.37 12.07
N ALA A 11 7.33 -17.87 13.30
CA ALA A 11 7.93 -19.17 13.58
C ALA A 11 7.14 -20.31 12.95
N GLU A 12 5.80 -20.26 13.00
CA GLU A 12 4.93 -21.23 12.33
C GLU A 12 5.07 -21.12 10.83
N ILE A 13 5.00 -19.91 10.28
CA ILE A 13 5.08 -19.65 8.84
C ILE A 13 6.41 -20.14 8.26
N LYS A 14 7.51 -20.01 9.00
CA LYS A 14 8.84 -20.48 8.58
C LYS A 14 8.91 -21.98 8.31
N ALA A 15 8.03 -22.78 8.93
CA ALA A 15 7.94 -24.21 8.65
C ALA A 15 7.28 -24.52 7.29
N HIS A 16 6.57 -23.56 6.71
CA HIS A 16 5.88 -23.65 5.42
C HIS A 16 6.76 -23.10 4.28
N ASN A 17 7.93 -23.72 4.09
CA ASN A 17 8.95 -23.31 3.13
C ASN A 17 9.24 -24.35 2.03
N THR A 18 8.29 -25.24 1.74
CA THR A 18 8.47 -26.35 0.78
C THR A 18 7.45 -26.30 -0.35
N ASN A 19 7.72 -26.99 -1.46
CA ASN A 19 6.80 -27.07 -2.60
C ASN A 19 5.42 -27.69 -2.29
N LYS A 20 5.28 -28.40 -1.17
CA LYS A 20 4.00 -28.96 -0.69
C LYS A 20 3.31 -28.08 0.33
N SER A 21 4.00 -27.06 0.84
CA SER A 21 3.47 -26.12 1.80
C SER A 21 4.32 -24.86 1.75
N SER A 22 3.91 -23.90 0.92
CA SER A 22 4.59 -22.64 0.65
C SER A 22 3.72 -21.48 1.08
N TRP A 23 4.02 -20.92 2.26
CA TRP A 23 3.30 -19.76 2.77
C TRP A 23 4.16 -18.52 2.70
N ILE A 24 3.55 -17.40 2.35
CA ILE A 24 4.24 -16.11 2.19
C ILE A 24 3.47 -15.04 2.94
N VAL A 25 4.19 -14.15 3.62
CA VAL A 25 3.60 -12.99 4.30
C VAL A 25 3.73 -11.76 3.41
N ILE A 26 2.60 -11.13 3.09
CA ILE A 26 2.53 -9.87 2.33
C ILE A 26 1.60 -8.91 3.08
N HIS A 27 2.07 -7.70 3.41
CA HIS A 27 1.33 -6.68 4.17
C HIS A 27 0.72 -7.22 5.48
N ASN A 28 1.48 -8.02 6.23
CA ASN A 28 1.03 -8.75 7.45
C ASN A 28 -0.10 -9.78 7.24
N ASN A 29 -0.48 -10.07 6.00
CA ASN A 29 -1.42 -11.12 5.65
C ASN A 29 -0.65 -12.36 5.21
N ILE A 30 -1.20 -13.54 5.50
CA ILE A 30 -0.57 -14.83 5.19
C ILE A 30 -1.31 -15.45 4.03
N TYR A 31 -0.55 -15.84 3.00
CA TYR A 31 -1.07 -16.45 1.79
C TYR A 31 -0.47 -17.83 1.58
N ASP A 32 -1.31 -18.82 1.31
CA ASP A 32 -0.87 -20.14 0.89
C ASP A 32 -0.81 -20.20 -0.63
N VAL A 33 0.41 -20.16 -1.17
CA VAL A 33 0.66 -20.17 -2.61
C VAL A 33 0.99 -21.55 -3.14
N THR A 34 0.83 -22.61 -2.33
CA THR A 34 1.21 -23.99 -2.70
C THR A 34 0.57 -24.44 -4.01
N GLU A 35 -0.73 -24.19 -4.19
CA GLU A 35 -1.43 -24.56 -5.42
C GLU A 35 -1.10 -23.61 -6.60
N PHE A 36 -0.62 -22.41 -6.30
CA PHE A 36 -0.32 -21.37 -7.28
C PHE A 36 1.12 -21.42 -7.81
N LEU A 37 2.00 -22.24 -7.24
CA LEU A 37 3.43 -22.32 -7.61
C LEU A 37 3.62 -22.44 -9.13
N ASN A 38 2.94 -23.40 -9.76
CA ASN A 38 3.06 -23.67 -11.20
C ASN A 38 2.26 -22.69 -12.09
N GLU A 39 1.34 -21.94 -11.50
CA GLU A 39 0.49 -20.98 -12.23
C GLU A 39 1.05 -19.56 -12.18
N HIS A 40 2.06 -19.32 -11.34
CA HIS A 40 2.67 -18.02 -11.18
C HIS A 40 3.41 -17.58 -12.46
N PRO A 41 3.01 -16.47 -13.12
CA PRO A 41 3.63 -16.04 -14.37
C PRO A 41 5.12 -15.67 -14.23
N GLY A 42 5.57 -15.32 -13.02
CA GLY A 42 6.98 -15.04 -12.71
C GLY A 42 7.82 -16.30 -12.41
N GLY A 43 7.22 -17.49 -12.47
CA GLY A 43 7.85 -18.78 -12.16
C GLY A 43 7.69 -19.20 -10.70
N GLU A 44 7.78 -20.50 -10.43
CA GLU A 44 7.65 -21.04 -9.07
C GLU A 44 8.87 -20.71 -8.18
N GLU A 45 10.05 -20.56 -8.79
CA GLU A 45 11.32 -20.38 -8.07
C GLU A 45 11.32 -19.13 -7.18
N VAL A 46 10.74 -18.03 -7.67
CA VAL A 46 10.65 -16.78 -6.90
C VAL A 46 9.68 -16.88 -5.72
N LEU A 47 8.64 -17.71 -5.82
CA LEU A 47 7.74 -17.97 -4.70
C LEU A 47 8.40 -18.86 -3.66
N LEU A 48 9.13 -19.89 -4.10
CA LEU A 48 9.86 -20.80 -3.22
C LEU A 48 11.00 -20.10 -2.46
N GLU A 49 11.69 -19.16 -3.10
CA GLU A 49 12.74 -18.36 -2.44
C GLU A 49 12.17 -17.53 -1.26
N GLN A 50 10.93 -17.07 -1.42
CA GLN A 50 10.20 -16.25 -0.44
C GLN A 50 9.31 -17.09 0.49
N ALA A 51 9.25 -18.41 0.31
CA ALA A 51 8.44 -19.29 1.13
C ALA A 51 8.92 -19.32 2.58
N GLY A 52 7.96 -19.25 3.51
CA GLY A 52 8.17 -19.14 4.94
C GLY A 52 8.73 -17.80 5.42
N LYS A 53 8.67 -16.75 4.57
CA LYS A 53 9.22 -15.43 4.86
C LYS A 53 8.21 -14.31 4.63
N GLU A 54 8.62 -13.12 5.04
CA GLU A 54 7.94 -11.87 4.76
C GLU A 54 8.48 -11.31 3.45
N ALA A 55 7.61 -11.16 2.45
CA ALA A 55 7.95 -10.88 1.07
C ALA A 55 7.23 -9.64 0.52
N THR A 56 6.76 -8.75 1.40
CA THR A 56 6.08 -7.50 0.99
C THR A 56 6.97 -6.66 0.10
N GLU A 57 8.25 -6.50 0.44
CA GLU A 57 9.18 -5.72 -0.37
C GLU A 57 9.37 -6.34 -1.76
N ALA A 58 9.59 -7.65 -1.84
CA ALA A 58 9.72 -8.36 -3.12
C ALA A 58 8.43 -8.27 -3.96
N PHE A 59 7.27 -8.36 -3.33
CA PHE A 59 5.97 -8.26 -4.01
C PHE A 59 5.71 -6.86 -4.58
N GLU A 60 6.03 -5.81 -3.82
CA GLU A 60 5.83 -4.41 -4.23
C GLU A 60 6.87 -3.96 -5.27
N ASP A 61 8.13 -4.42 -5.18
CA ASP A 61 9.19 -4.10 -6.15
C ASP A 61 8.87 -4.58 -7.57
N VAL A 62 8.25 -5.76 -7.68
CA VAL A 62 7.79 -6.31 -8.97
C VAL A 62 6.63 -5.52 -9.58
N GLY A 63 5.82 -4.84 -8.77
CA GLY A 63 4.71 -4.01 -9.26
C GLY A 63 3.53 -4.80 -9.83
N HIS A 64 3.06 -5.83 -9.11
CA HIS A 64 1.91 -6.64 -9.51
C HIS A 64 0.64 -5.80 -9.80
N SER A 65 -0.08 -6.18 -10.87
CA SER A 65 -1.32 -5.52 -11.31
C SER A 65 -2.44 -5.60 -10.27
N THR A 66 -3.45 -4.75 -10.40
CA THR A 66 -4.63 -4.78 -9.51
C THR A 66 -5.36 -6.12 -9.58
N ASP A 67 -5.46 -6.72 -10.76
CA ASP A 67 -6.08 -8.04 -10.93
C ASP A 67 -5.30 -9.15 -10.20
N ALA A 68 -3.96 -9.13 -10.29
CA ALA A 68 -3.12 -10.06 -9.54
C ALA A 68 -3.30 -9.88 -8.02
N ARG A 69 -3.41 -8.65 -7.53
CA ARG A 69 -3.69 -8.35 -6.12
C ARG A 69 -5.07 -8.82 -5.67
N GLU A 70 -6.08 -8.77 -6.54
CA GLU A 70 -7.41 -9.33 -6.25
C GLU A 70 -7.38 -10.86 -6.24
N MET A 71 -6.67 -11.49 -7.19
CA MET A 71 -6.50 -12.95 -7.25
C MET A 71 -5.80 -13.48 -6.00
N MET A 72 -4.76 -12.78 -5.52
CA MET A 72 -4.02 -13.10 -4.31
C MET A 72 -4.94 -13.26 -3.09
N LYS A 73 -6.03 -12.49 -2.99
CA LYS A 73 -6.97 -12.57 -1.85
C LYS A 73 -7.60 -13.95 -1.69
N LYS A 74 -7.75 -14.72 -2.77
CA LYS A 74 -8.29 -16.09 -2.73
C LYS A 74 -7.40 -17.06 -1.96
N PHE A 75 -6.10 -16.78 -1.91
CA PHE A 75 -5.09 -17.59 -1.24
C PHE A 75 -4.84 -17.15 0.22
N LYS A 76 -5.59 -16.16 0.73
CA LYS A 76 -5.42 -15.67 2.11
C LYS A 76 -5.87 -16.73 3.11
N VAL A 77 -4.95 -17.16 3.98
CA VAL A 77 -5.23 -18.11 5.07
C VAL A 77 -5.51 -17.39 6.39
N GLY A 78 -4.82 -16.27 6.62
CA GLY A 78 -4.86 -15.58 7.89
C GLY A 78 -4.03 -14.32 7.94
N GLU A 79 -3.71 -13.88 9.14
CA GLU A 79 -2.91 -12.69 9.41
C GLU A 79 -1.80 -13.00 10.41
N LEU A 80 -0.75 -12.20 10.40
CA LEU A 80 0.33 -12.34 11.37
C LEU A 80 -0.17 -11.95 12.77
N ILE A 81 0.37 -12.58 13.82
CA ILE A 81 0.08 -12.17 15.22
C ILE A 81 0.45 -10.71 15.46
N GLU A 82 -0.35 -10.01 16.25
CA GLU A 82 -0.20 -8.56 16.47
C GLU A 82 1.20 -8.15 16.94
N SER A 83 1.82 -8.96 17.80
CA SER A 83 3.16 -8.73 18.35
C SER A 83 4.30 -8.80 17.33
N GLU A 84 4.09 -9.47 16.19
CA GLU A 84 5.10 -9.61 15.13
C GLU A 84 4.77 -8.78 13.89
N ARG A 85 3.62 -8.09 13.88
CA ARG A 85 3.27 -7.16 12.79
C ARG A 85 4.29 -6.03 12.75
N LYS A 86 5.00 -5.90 11.63
CA LYS A 86 5.66 -4.64 11.28
C LYS A 86 4.58 -3.56 11.30
N GLN A 87 4.89 -2.39 11.87
CA GLN A 87 4.03 -1.23 11.75
C GLN A 87 3.96 -0.83 10.27
N VAL A 88 3.03 -1.43 9.53
CA VAL A 88 2.56 -0.83 8.29
C VAL A 88 1.97 0.50 8.75
N PRO A 89 2.51 1.65 8.31
CA PRO A 89 1.84 2.91 8.57
C PRO A 89 0.43 2.72 8.01
N VAL A 90 -0.55 2.58 8.90
CA VAL A 90 -1.95 2.51 8.54
C VAL A 90 -2.18 3.74 7.70
N LYS A 91 -2.26 3.56 6.39
CA LYS A 91 -2.76 4.59 5.50
C LYS A 91 -4.21 4.67 5.93
N LYS A 92 -4.49 5.54 6.91
CA LYS A 92 -5.83 5.91 7.30
C LYS A 92 -6.50 6.20 5.97
N GLU A 93 -7.51 5.41 5.64
CA GLU A 93 -8.42 5.76 4.56
C GLU A 93 -8.77 7.23 4.79
N PRO A 94 -8.76 8.10 3.77
CA PRO A 94 -9.25 9.45 3.96
C PRO A 94 -10.71 9.29 4.41
N ASP A 95 -10.95 9.52 5.71
CA ASP A 95 -12.27 9.73 6.24
C ASP A 95 -12.77 11.04 5.62
N TRP A 96 -13.65 10.94 4.63
CA TRP A 96 -14.23 12.07 3.91
C TRP A 96 -15.23 12.87 4.78
N SER A 97 -15.14 12.77 6.11
CA SER A 97 -16.09 13.40 7.05
C SER A 97 -15.46 14.34 8.07
N THR A 98 -14.16 14.63 7.96
CA THR A 98 -13.54 15.69 8.79
C THR A 98 -13.13 16.87 7.92
N GLU A 99 -13.93 17.92 8.01
CA GLU A 99 -13.68 19.28 7.51
C GLU A 99 -12.32 19.79 8.04
N GLN A 100 -11.23 19.53 7.31
CA GLN A 100 -9.92 20.09 7.59
C GLN A 100 -9.73 21.34 6.72
N LYS A 101 -9.79 22.50 7.37
CA LYS A 101 -9.35 23.79 6.82
C LYS A 101 -7.87 23.70 6.41
N ASP A 102 -7.62 23.49 5.12
CA ASP A 102 -6.30 23.57 4.51
C ASP A 102 -5.82 25.03 4.37
N GLU A 103 -5.08 25.52 5.37
CA GLU A 103 -4.45 26.85 5.39
C GLU A 103 -3.36 27.06 4.31
N ASN A 104 -2.93 26.01 3.61
CA ASN A 104 -1.81 26.07 2.66
C ASN A 104 -2.22 26.00 1.18
N SER A 105 -3.49 25.71 0.88
CA SER A 105 -4.00 25.70 -0.51
C SER A 105 -4.43 27.10 -0.98
N LEU A 106 -4.91 27.95 -0.06
CA LEU A 106 -5.37 29.31 -0.41
C LEU A 106 -4.23 30.32 -0.61
N LYS A 107 -3.08 30.15 0.05
CA LYS A 107 -1.96 31.13 -0.05
C LYS A 107 -1.24 31.07 -1.41
N SER A 108 -1.24 29.90 -2.07
CA SER A 108 -0.51 29.69 -3.33
C SER A 108 -1.13 30.42 -4.53
N TRP A 109 -2.45 30.66 -4.53
CA TRP A 109 -3.12 31.44 -5.59
C TRP A 109 -3.26 32.93 -5.25
N ILE A 110 -3.33 33.28 -3.96
CA ILE A 110 -3.50 34.68 -3.53
C ILE A 110 -2.24 35.51 -3.82
N VAL A 111 -1.04 34.93 -3.67
CA VAL A 111 0.24 35.63 -3.94
C VAL A 111 0.34 36.13 -5.40
N PRO A 112 0.13 35.30 -6.45
CA PRO A 112 0.18 35.78 -7.83
C PRO A 112 -0.95 36.77 -8.16
N LEU A 113 -2.15 36.63 -7.57
CA LEU A 113 -3.24 37.60 -7.78
C LEU A 113 -2.94 38.98 -7.19
N ILE A 114 -2.38 39.05 -5.98
CA ILE A 114 -2.02 40.32 -5.35
C ILE A 114 -0.90 41.02 -6.12
N LEU A 115 0.10 40.27 -6.59
CA LEU A 115 1.18 40.83 -7.42
C LEU A 115 0.64 41.43 -8.74
N GLY A 116 -0.28 40.71 -9.40
CA GLY A 116 -0.92 41.19 -10.62
C GLY A 116 -1.76 42.46 -10.40
N LEU A 117 -2.51 42.52 -9.30
CA LEU A 117 -3.33 43.69 -8.94
C LEU A 117 -2.47 44.91 -8.60
N LEU A 118 -1.38 44.73 -7.85
CA LEU A 118 -0.43 45.81 -7.55
C LEU A 118 0.25 46.34 -8.82
N ALA A 119 0.71 45.44 -9.69
CA ALA A 119 1.33 45.83 -10.96
C ALA A 119 0.36 46.60 -11.87
N THR A 120 -0.92 46.21 -11.92
CA THR A 120 -1.94 46.92 -12.71
C THR A 120 -2.30 48.28 -12.13
N ILE A 121 -2.36 48.44 -10.79
CA ILE A 121 -2.57 49.75 -10.16
C ILE A 121 -1.40 50.69 -10.45
N ILE A 122 -0.15 50.21 -10.30
CA ILE A 122 1.06 50.98 -10.62
C ILE A 122 1.06 51.38 -12.09
N TYR A 123 0.81 50.43 -13.00
CA TYR A 123 0.72 50.73 -14.42
C TYR A 123 -0.34 51.79 -14.72
N ARG A 124 -1.55 51.67 -14.16
CA ARG A 124 -2.60 52.70 -14.34
C ARG A 124 -2.19 54.07 -13.80
N PHE A 125 -1.49 54.12 -12.67
CA PHE A 125 -1.05 55.38 -12.08
C PHE A 125 0.00 56.09 -12.95
N TYR A 126 0.93 55.33 -13.54
CA TYR A 126 2.02 55.91 -14.35
C TYR A 126 1.70 56.08 -15.84
N PHE A 127 0.78 55.27 -16.40
CA PHE A 127 0.48 55.24 -17.84
C PHE A 127 -0.94 55.67 -18.21
N THR A 128 -1.82 55.99 -17.24
CA THR A 128 -3.19 56.47 -17.51
C THR A 128 -3.44 57.88 -16.93
N GLN A 129 -2.38 58.62 -16.61
CA GLN A 129 -2.35 60.10 -16.57
C GLN A 129 -1.79 60.59 -17.91
#